data_AF-F3G329-F1
#
_entry.id   AF-F3G329-F1
#
_cell.length_a   1.000
_cell.length_b   1.000
_cell.length_c   1.000
_cell.angle_alpha   90.00
_cell.angle_beta   90.00
_cell.angle_gamma   90.00
#
_symmetry.space_group_name_H-M   'P 1'
#
loop_
_entity.id
_entity.type
_entity.pdbx_description
1 polymer ?
#
loop_
_entity_poly.entity_id
_entity_poly.type
_entity_poly.pdbx_seq_one_letter_code
_entity_poly.pdbx_strand_id
1 'polypeptide(L)'
;MKAFAELYAQLDATTSSNAKLAAMRDYFEKAAAEDAAWAVYFLSGGRPRQLVPTRVLREQAMTLASLPEWLFEESYQAVGDLAETLSL
;
A
#
# COMPACT_ATOMS: atom_id res chain seq x y z
N MET A 1 8.51 3.90 5.34
CA MET A 1 7.34 3.25 4.69
C MET A 1 6.10 2.93 5.54
N LYS A 2 6.17 2.32 6.75
CA LYS A 2 4.93 2.05 7.55
C LYS A 2 4.12 3.31 7.86
N ALA A 3 4.79 4.37 8.28
CA ALA A 3 4.17 5.69 8.50
C ALA A 3 3.50 6.27 7.24
N PHE A 4 4.00 5.93 6.04
CA PHE A 4 3.37 6.36 4.79
C PHE A 4 2.06 5.61 4.53
N ALA A 5 2.01 4.31 4.82
CA ALA A 5 0.78 3.53 4.72
C ALA A 5 -0.28 4.05 5.70
N GLU A 6 0.12 4.40 6.93
CA GLU A 6 -0.76 5.05 7.91
C GLU A 6 -1.26 6.41 7.43
N LEU A 7 -0.39 7.26 6.87
CA LEU A 7 -0.79 8.51 6.23
C LEU A 7 -1.82 8.24 5.13
N TYR A 8 -1.56 7.30 4.23
CA TYR A 8 -2.45 7.00 3.11
C TYR A 8 -3.84 6.58 3.60
N ALA A 9 -3.91 5.70 4.61
CA ALA A 9 -5.16 5.32 5.25
C ALA A 9 -5.91 6.51 5.88
N GLN A 10 -5.20 7.44 6.55
CA GLN A 10 -5.80 8.65 7.11
C GLN A 10 -6.35 9.58 6.02
N LEU A 11 -5.64 9.69 4.88
CA LEU A 11 -6.07 10.51 3.75
C LEU A 11 -7.31 9.94 3.05
N ASP A 12 -7.43 8.62 2.97
CA ASP A 12 -8.57 7.93 2.37
C ASP A 12 -9.81 7.97 3.27
N ALA A 13 -9.62 7.87 4.59
CA ALA A 13 -10.69 7.90 5.59
C ALA A 13 -11.37 9.28 5.76
N THR A 14 -10.94 10.33 5.06
CA THR A 14 -11.49 11.69 5.20
C THR A 14 -11.75 12.37 3.87
N THR A 15 -12.80 13.20 3.83
CA THR A 15 -13.12 14.09 2.70
C THR A 15 -12.70 15.54 2.95
N SER A 16 -12.27 15.90 4.17
CA SER A 16 -11.90 17.27 4.53
C SER A 16 -10.50 17.64 4.04
N SER A 17 -10.40 18.66 3.19
CA SER A 17 -9.11 19.17 2.70
C SER A 17 -8.20 19.63 3.83
N ASN A 18 -8.75 20.26 4.88
CA ASN A 18 -7.98 20.72 6.03
C ASN A 18 -7.44 19.55 6.85
N ALA A 19 -8.22 18.48 7.00
CA ALA A 19 -7.76 17.27 7.68
C ALA A 19 -6.63 16.58 6.90
N LYS A 20 -6.75 16.50 5.57
CA LYS A 20 -5.69 15.98 4.70
C LYS A 20 -4.41 16.80 4.81
N LEU A 21 -4.52 18.13 4.79
CA LEU A 21 -3.37 19.03 4.92
C LEU A 21 -2.67 18.85 6.27
N ALA A 22 -3.43 18.73 7.35
CA ALA A 22 -2.86 18.49 8.68
C ALA A 22 -2.11 17.15 8.75
N ALA A 23 -2.72 16.06 8.27
CA ALA A 23 -2.09 14.74 8.25
C ALA A 23 -0.79 14.73 7.41
N MET A 24 -0.80 15.37 6.24
CA MET A 24 0.40 15.50 5.41
C MET A 24 1.51 16.26 6.11
N ARG A 25 1.20 17.42 6.72
CA ARG A 25 2.19 18.22 7.46
C ARG A 25 2.80 17.41 8.59
N ASP A 26 1.97 16.78 9.41
CA ASP A 26 2.41 16.02 10.58
C ASP A 26 3.27 14.79 10.17
N TYR A 27 3.00 14.19 9.01
CA TYR A 27 3.85 13.15 8.42
C TYR A 27 5.21 13.72 7.98
N PHE A 28 5.21 14.80 7.18
CA PHE A 28 6.44 15.35 6.61
C PHE A 28 7.38 15.98 7.65
N GLU A 29 6.84 16.43 8.79
CA GLU A 29 7.66 16.93 9.91
C GLU A 29 8.48 15.82 10.58
N LYS A 30 8.00 14.57 10.53
CA LYS A 30 8.60 13.41 11.22
C LYS A 30 9.32 12.46 10.29
N ALA A 31 8.96 12.45 9.00
CA ALA A 31 9.51 11.52 8.03
C ALA A 31 10.99 11.83 7.74
N ALA A 32 11.81 10.77 7.62
CA ALA A 32 13.15 10.90 7.06
C ALA A 32 13.07 11.42 5.62
N ALA A 33 14.08 12.18 5.17
CA ALA A 33 14.08 12.83 3.86
C ALA A 33 13.84 11.85 2.69
N GLU A 34 14.37 10.63 2.79
CA GLU A 34 14.18 9.56 1.79
C GLU A 34 12.72 9.09 1.70
N ASP A 35 12.09 8.83 2.85
CA ASP A 35 10.68 8.43 2.95
C ASP A 35 9.75 9.59 2.53
N ALA A 36 10.12 10.84 2.83
CA ALA A 36 9.39 12.03 2.41
C ALA A 36 9.42 12.20 0.88
N ALA A 37 10.59 12.01 0.24
CA ALA A 37 10.72 12.08 -1.21
C ALA A 37 9.81 11.05 -1.91
N TRP A 38 9.79 9.81 -1.40
CA TRP A 38 8.88 8.78 -1.90
C TRP A 38 7.41 9.15 -1.70
N ALA A 39 7.03 9.65 -0.53
CA ALA A 39 5.65 10.06 -0.25
C ALA A 39 5.17 11.16 -1.22
N VAL A 40 6.01 12.18 -1.49
CA VAL A 40 5.70 13.22 -2.49
C VAL A 40 5.52 12.61 -3.88
N TYR A 41 6.44 11.73 -4.29
CA TYR A 41 6.35 11.05 -5.58
C TYR A 41 5.02 10.30 -5.73
N PHE A 42 4.65 9.46 -4.77
CA PHE A 42 3.40 8.69 -4.83
C PHE A 42 2.14 9.58 -4.76
N LEU A 43 2.09 10.56 -3.84
CA LEU A 43 0.93 11.44 -3.68
C LEU A 43 0.72 12.37 -4.89
N SER A 44 1.78 12.67 -5.64
CA SER A 44 1.70 13.40 -6.91
C SER A 44 1.27 12.53 -8.11
N GLY A 45 0.91 11.26 -7.88
CA GLY A 45 0.50 10.30 -8.92
C GLY A 45 1.65 9.52 -9.54
N GLY A 46 2.87 9.63 -8.99
CA GLY A 46 4.02 8.86 -9.42
C GLY A 46 3.78 7.36 -9.24
N ARG A 47 4.00 6.60 -10.31
CA ARG A 47 3.91 5.13 -10.30
C ARG A 47 5.26 4.55 -10.70
N PRO A 48 5.97 3.87 -9.78
CA PRO A 48 7.21 3.21 -10.14
C PRO A 48 6.92 2.13 -11.19
N ARG A 49 7.83 1.96 -12.14
CA ARG A 49 7.79 0.80 -13.05
C ARG A 49 7.72 -0.47 -12.21
N GLN A 50 6.98 -1.48 -12.69
CA GLN A 50 6.80 -2.74 -11.98
C GLN A 50 8.14 -3.30 -11.49
N LEU A 51 8.40 -3.16 -10.19
CA LEU A 51 9.65 -3.56 -9.56
C LEU A 51 9.68 -5.06 -9.29
N VAL A 52 8.49 -5.65 -9.03
CA VAL A 52 8.33 -7.07 -8.72
C VAL A 52 7.24 -7.67 -9.62
N PRO A 53 7.52 -8.78 -10.32
CA PRO A 53 6.51 -9.49 -11.09
C PRO A 53 5.39 -10.00 -10.19
N THR A 54 4.14 -9.88 -10.65
CA THR A 54 2.94 -10.32 -9.92
C THR A 54 3.01 -11.79 -9.49
N ARG A 55 3.58 -12.65 -10.35
CA ARG A 55 3.79 -14.07 -10.04
C ARG A 55 4.63 -14.27 -8.77
N VAL A 56 5.70 -13.49 -8.62
CA VAL A 56 6.58 -13.58 -7.45
C VAL A 56 5.83 -13.18 -6.19
N LEU A 57 5.00 -12.12 -6.24
CA LEU A 57 4.20 -11.70 -5.09
C LEU A 57 3.23 -12.81 -4.64
N ARG A 58 2.55 -13.48 -5.58
CA ARG A 58 1.64 -14.60 -5.29
C ARG A 58 2.38 -15.78 -4.66
N GLU A 59 3.49 -16.19 -5.25
CA GLU A 59 4.31 -17.30 -4.74
C GLU A 59 4.81 -17.03 -3.32
N GLN A 60 5.30 -15.81 -3.05
CA GLN A 60 5.77 -15.43 -1.72
C GLN A 60 4.62 -15.37 -0.71
N ALA A 61 3.46 -14.83 -1.09
CA ALA A 61 2.30 -14.78 -0.21
C ALA A 61 1.81 -16.17 0.19
N MET A 62 1.65 -17.09 -0.77
CA MET A 62 1.27 -18.48 -0.50
C MET A 62 2.30 -19.16 0.40
N THR A 63 3.59 -18.94 0.16
CA THR A 63 4.67 -19.52 0.96
C THR A 63 4.66 -18.99 2.40
N LEU A 64 4.57 -17.67 2.59
CA LEU A 64 4.61 -17.03 3.90
C LEU A 64 3.36 -17.36 4.74
N ALA A 65 2.20 -17.43 4.09
CA ALA A 65 0.93 -17.78 4.75
C ALA A 65 0.70 -19.30 4.85
N SER A 66 1.60 -20.13 4.29
CA SER A 66 1.45 -21.59 4.19
C SER A 66 0.11 -22.01 3.56
N LEU A 67 -0.34 -21.28 2.54
CA LEU A 67 -1.60 -21.52 1.84
C LEU A 67 -1.38 -22.40 0.61
N PRO A 68 -2.25 -23.40 0.37
CA PRO A 68 -2.28 -24.09 -0.91
C PRO A 68 -2.82 -23.17 -2.01
N GLU A 69 -2.37 -23.39 -3.24
CA GLU A 69 -2.69 -22.54 -4.39
C GLU A 69 -4.19 -22.36 -4.61
N TRP A 70 -4.98 -23.43 -4.47
CA TRP A 70 -6.42 -23.37 -4.67
C TRP A 70 -7.10 -22.39 -3.69
N LEU A 71 -6.65 -22.32 -2.44
CA LEU A 71 -7.26 -21.44 -1.43
C LEU A 71 -6.89 -19.98 -1.66
N PHE A 72 -5.66 -19.74 -2.13
CA PHE A 72 -5.24 -18.41 -2.54
C PHE A 72 -6.07 -17.93 -3.74
N GLU A 73 -6.30 -18.80 -4.73
CA GLU A 73 -7.03 -18.44 -5.94
C GLU A 73 -8.53 -18.19 -5.66
N GLU A 74 -9.17 -19.00 -4.81
CA GLU A 74 -10.55 -18.73 -4.35
C GLU A 74 -10.64 -17.38 -3.62
N SER A 75 -9.67 -17.06 -2.75
CA SER A 75 -9.62 -15.78 -2.05
C SER A 75 -9.46 -14.61 -3.04
N TYR A 76 -8.57 -14.78 -4.03
CA TYR A 76 -8.35 -13.79 -5.07
C TYR A 76 -9.60 -13.58 -5.94
N GLN A 77 -10.30 -14.64 -6.31
CA GLN A 77 -11.52 -14.55 -7.11
C GLN A 77 -12.67 -13.88 -6.34
N ALA A 78 -12.74 -14.09 -5.03
CA ALA A 78 -13.74 -13.45 -4.16
C ALA A 78 -13.48 -11.94 -3.99
N VAL A 79 -12.23 -11.52 -3.87
CA VAL A 79 -11.83 -10.12 -3.63
C VAL A 79 -11.71 -9.33 -4.94
N GLY A 80 -11.12 -9.92 -5.98
CA GLY A 80 -10.95 -9.31 -7.30
C GLY A 80 -9.74 -8.38 -7.46
N ASP A 81 -9.04 -8.04 -6.37
CA ASP A 81 -7.80 -7.28 -6.38
C ASP A 81 -6.68 -7.99 -5.60
N LEU A 82 -5.47 -7.97 -6.15
CA LEU A 82 -4.33 -8.67 -5.54
C LEU A 82 -3.85 -7.97 -4.27
N ALA A 83 -3.81 -6.63 -4.26
CA ALA A 83 -3.33 -5.92 -3.07
C ALA A 83 -4.28 -6.14 -1.90
N GLU A 84 -5.60 -6.11 -2.15
CA GLU A 84 -6.60 -6.44 -1.14
C GLU A 84 -6.49 -7.90 -0.69
N THR A 85 -6.32 -8.85 -1.62
CA THR A 85 -6.12 -10.28 -1.28
C THR A 85 -4.89 -10.50 -0.39
N LEU A 86 -3.80 -9.79 -0.66
CA LEU A 86 -2.56 -9.87 0.14
C LEU A 86 -2.68 -9.21 1.52
N SER A 87 -3.71 -8.39 1.74
CA SER A 87 -3.90 -7.66 3.00
C SER A 87 -4.77 -8.39 4.04
N LEU A 88 -5.42 -9.49 3.64
CA LEU A 88 -6.22 -10.37 4.50
C LEU A 88 -5.35 -11.08 5.55
#